data_AF-A0AAI9X122-F1
#
_entry.id   AF-A0AAI9X122-F1
#
_cell.length_a   1.000
_cell.length_b   1.000
_cell.length_c   1.000
_cell.angle_alpha   90.00
_cell.angle_beta   90.00
_cell.angle_gamma   90.00
#
_symmetry.space_group_name_H-M   'P 1'
#
loop_
_entity.id
_entity.type
_entity.pdbx_description
1 polymer ?
#
loop_
_entity_poly.entity_id
_entity_poly.type
_entity_poly.pdbx_seq_one_letter_code
_entity_poly.pdbx_strand_id
1 'polypeptide(L)'
;MTEIEQLLSQSYAECVNYLLKKYGPVAKDYFSDHDCIKKTSGITRGNEGLYIHHIDEDKAIILSTPAYAKKNPFDYQKADHLVYCNLLEHLVLHIKIVEYPNPAQNSGETCGVGGIYNYIVPELNDIYSGIVYKQAWKQKVTEIILPLKNDYFKCIKQLVNLNFDYALLKSFNTKYDLWSNDKNKQIYKRLKKLGVTR
;
A
#
# COMPACT_ATOMS: atom_id res chain seq x y z
N MET A 1 -17.54 10.59 -9.71
CA MET A 1 -16.16 10.51 -9.20
C MET A 1 -16.15 9.45 -8.12
N THR A 2 -15.28 8.44 -8.21
CA THR A 2 -15.10 7.42 -7.17
C THR A 2 -14.26 7.96 -6.02
N GLU A 3 -14.29 7.30 -4.87
CA GLU A 3 -13.43 7.66 -3.73
C GLU A 3 -11.94 7.64 -4.10
N ILE A 4 -11.51 6.64 -4.87
CA ILE A 4 -10.12 6.54 -5.33
C ILE A 4 -9.75 7.69 -6.26
N GLU A 5 -10.65 8.13 -7.14
CA GLU A 5 -10.41 9.32 -7.97
C GLU A 5 -10.24 10.58 -7.13
N GLN A 6 -11.04 10.73 -6.07
CA GLN A 6 -10.92 11.84 -5.13
C GLN A 6 -9.58 11.79 -4.38
N LEU A 7 -9.15 10.63 -3.87
CA LEU A 7 -7.85 10.51 -3.22
C LEU A 7 -6.70 10.75 -4.21
N LEU A 8 -6.84 10.31 -5.46
CA LEU A 8 -5.85 10.59 -6.51
C LEU A 8 -5.78 12.06 -6.92
N SER A 9 -6.75 12.92 -6.59
CA SER A 9 -6.66 14.37 -6.84
C SER A 9 -6.14 15.17 -5.65
N GLN A 10 -5.97 14.53 -4.49
CA GLN A 10 -5.52 15.16 -3.25
C GLN A 10 -4.01 15.05 -3.04
N SER A 11 -3.49 15.86 -2.13
CA SER A 11 -2.14 15.71 -1.57
C SER A 11 -2.06 14.50 -0.61
N TYR A 12 -0.85 14.06 -0.28
CA TYR A 12 -0.64 12.97 0.67
C TYR A 12 -1.29 13.25 2.04
N ALA A 13 -1.11 14.46 2.59
CA ALA A 13 -1.68 14.85 3.86
C ALA A 13 -3.22 14.91 3.84
N GLU A 14 -3.81 15.35 2.73
CA GLU A 14 -5.27 15.33 2.54
C GLU A 14 -5.82 13.91 2.49
N CYS A 15 -5.14 12.99 1.80
CA CYS A 15 -5.50 11.57 1.80
C CYS A 15 -5.46 10.98 3.20
N VAL A 16 -4.39 11.23 3.96
CA VAL A 16 -4.26 10.79 5.36
C VAL A 16 -5.39 11.34 6.21
N ASN A 17 -5.66 12.64 6.14
CA ASN A 17 -6.75 13.28 6.88
C ASN A 17 -8.13 12.71 6.52
N TYR A 18 -8.36 12.42 5.24
CA TYR A 18 -9.60 11.78 4.80
C TYR A 18 -9.74 10.38 5.42
N LEU A 19 -8.70 9.57 5.38
CA LEU A 19 -8.72 8.20 5.91
C LEU A 19 -8.83 8.16 7.44
N LEU A 20 -8.20 9.09 8.15
CA LEU A 20 -8.38 9.27 9.59
C LEU A 20 -9.84 9.60 9.94
N LYS A 21 -10.50 10.47 9.16
CA LYS A 21 -11.94 10.76 9.35
C LYS A 21 -12.82 9.54 9.03
N LYS A 22 -12.46 8.79 7.99
CA LYS A 22 -13.23 7.62 7.53
C LYS A 22 -13.16 6.44 8.51
N TYR A 23 -11.96 6.10 8.96
CA TYR A 23 -11.71 4.89 9.74
C TYR A 23 -11.45 5.14 11.22
N GLY A 24 -11.22 6.39 11.62
CA GLY A 24 -10.77 6.74 12.96
C GLY A 24 -9.26 6.50 13.17
N PRO A 25 -8.73 6.97 14.30
CA PRO A 25 -7.32 6.82 14.63
C PRO A 25 -6.95 5.36 14.94
N VAL A 26 -5.66 5.03 14.81
CA VAL A 26 -5.13 3.76 15.34
C VAL A 26 -5.10 3.86 16.87
N ALA A 27 -5.44 2.78 17.56
CA ALA A 27 -5.68 2.83 19.00
C ALA A 27 -4.40 2.86 19.84
N LYS A 28 -3.28 2.36 19.31
CA LYS A 28 -1.99 2.21 20.00
C LYS A 28 -0.85 2.26 19.00
N ASP A 29 0.36 2.51 19.51
CA ASP A 29 1.62 2.50 18.76
C ASP A 29 1.80 1.17 18.01
N TYR A 30 2.47 1.20 16.86
CA TYR A 30 2.68 0.03 16.01
C TYR A 30 3.60 -1.01 16.69
N PHE A 31 4.70 -0.53 17.28
CA PHE A 31 5.55 -1.30 18.18
C PHE A 31 5.33 -0.86 19.63
N SER A 32 5.39 -1.82 20.54
CA SER A 32 5.19 -1.60 21.98
C SER A 32 6.49 -1.29 22.74
N ASP A 33 7.63 -1.34 22.06
CA ASP A 33 8.96 -1.06 22.59
C ASP A 33 9.77 -0.19 21.64
N HIS A 34 10.71 0.57 22.20
CA HIS A 34 11.52 1.54 21.46
C HIS A 34 12.53 0.88 20.51
N ASP A 35 12.90 -0.38 20.78
CA ASP A 35 13.77 -1.17 19.88
C ASP A 35 13.00 -1.71 18.67
N CYS A 36 11.68 -1.46 18.59
CA CYS A 36 10.78 -1.89 17.54
C CYS A 36 10.77 -3.42 17.34
N ILE A 37 10.88 -4.19 18.43
CA ILE A 37 10.96 -5.66 18.38
C ILE A 37 9.56 -6.30 18.44
N LYS A 38 8.70 -5.79 19.33
CA LYS A 38 7.39 -6.36 19.65
C LYS A 38 6.28 -5.53 19.04
N LYS A 39 5.67 -6.06 17.98
CA LYS A 39 4.46 -5.48 17.40
C LYS A 39 3.32 -5.49 18.42
N THR A 40 2.61 -4.37 18.51
CA THR A 40 1.47 -4.23 19.42
C THR A 40 0.33 -5.12 18.96
N SER A 41 -0.24 -5.90 19.87
CA SER A 41 -1.41 -6.73 19.59
C SER A 41 -2.71 -5.93 19.69
N GLY A 42 -3.74 -6.36 18.95
CA GLY A 42 -5.08 -5.76 19.01
C GLY A 42 -5.26 -4.45 18.25
N ILE A 43 -4.26 -3.99 17.49
CA ILE A 43 -4.39 -2.82 16.59
C ILE A 43 -4.80 -3.23 15.16
N THR A 44 -4.76 -4.51 14.82
CA THR A 44 -5.06 -4.95 13.45
C THR A 44 -6.57 -4.99 13.20
N ARG A 45 -7.01 -4.38 12.10
CA ARG A 45 -8.41 -4.42 11.63
C ARG A 45 -8.58 -5.27 10.36
N GLY A 46 -7.87 -6.40 10.32
CA GLY A 46 -7.90 -7.31 9.17
C GLY A 46 -9.28 -7.95 8.92
N ASN A 47 -10.10 -8.12 9.97
CA ASN A 47 -11.49 -8.58 9.84
C ASN A 47 -12.42 -7.56 9.17
N GLU A 48 -11.95 -6.32 9.00
CA GLU A 48 -12.59 -5.26 8.22
C GLU A 48 -11.88 -5.05 6.88
N GLY A 49 -10.92 -5.92 6.54
CA GLY A 49 -10.10 -5.82 5.32
C GLY A 49 -9.17 -4.59 5.28
N LEU A 50 -8.81 -4.07 6.45
CA LEU A 50 -7.94 -2.88 6.58
C LEU A 50 -6.50 -3.26 6.94
N TYR A 51 -5.59 -2.43 6.45
CA TYR A 51 -4.17 -2.37 6.79
C TYR A 51 -3.89 -1.13 7.62
N ILE A 52 -2.73 -1.14 8.30
CA ILE A 52 -2.15 0.06 8.88
C ILE A 52 -1.05 0.54 7.93
N HIS A 53 -1.09 1.83 7.62
CA HIS A 53 -0.02 2.56 6.95
C HIS A 53 0.65 3.49 7.96
N HIS A 54 1.98 3.59 7.89
CA HIS A 54 2.73 4.58 8.68
C HIS A 54 2.74 5.89 7.90
N ILE A 55 2.28 6.97 8.52
CA ILE A 55 2.19 8.29 7.87
C ILE A 55 3.60 8.79 7.50
N ASP A 56 4.62 8.44 8.30
CA ASP A 56 6.01 8.82 8.04
C ASP A 56 6.72 7.91 7.02
N GLU A 57 6.01 7.00 6.33
CA GLU A 57 6.57 6.29 5.18
C GLU A 57 6.84 7.22 3.99
N ASP A 58 6.42 8.50 4.06
CA ASP A 58 6.83 9.57 3.18
C ASP A 58 8.25 10.10 3.47
N LYS A 59 8.79 9.83 4.67
CA LYS A 59 10.14 10.23 5.12
C LYS A 59 11.12 9.07 5.20
N ALA A 60 10.65 7.86 5.55
CA ALA A 60 11.50 6.70 5.77
C ALA A 60 10.86 5.40 5.24
N ILE A 61 11.67 4.49 4.69
CA ILE A 61 11.13 3.26 4.08
C ILE A 61 10.90 2.12 5.09
N ILE A 62 9.88 1.29 4.82
CA ILE A 62 9.65 -0.02 5.45
C ILE A 62 9.52 0.06 7.00
N LEU A 63 8.80 1.07 7.48
CA LEU A 63 8.63 1.33 8.93
C LEU A 63 7.90 0.21 9.68
N SER A 64 7.21 -0.69 8.97
CA SER A 64 6.61 -1.90 9.54
C SER A 64 7.61 -3.03 9.87
N THR A 65 8.89 -2.89 9.49
CA THR A 65 9.94 -3.90 9.68
C THR A 65 10.95 -3.46 10.74
N PRO A 66 11.19 -4.27 11.81
CA PRO A 66 12.08 -3.91 12.91
C PRO A 66 13.45 -3.37 12.50
N ALA A 67 14.07 -3.96 11.48
CA ALA A 67 15.41 -3.58 11.00
C ALA A 67 15.50 -2.14 10.45
N TYR A 68 14.38 -1.58 9.99
CA TYR A 68 14.28 -0.22 9.46
C TYR A 68 13.65 0.73 10.49
N ALA A 69 12.59 0.27 11.17
CA ALA A 69 11.90 1.06 12.19
C ALA A 69 12.85 1.60 13.26
N LYS A 70 13.73 0.75 13.82
CA LYS A 70 14.68 1.15 14.88
C LYS A 70 15.75 2.16 14.46
N LYS A 71 15.91 2.41 13.16
CA LYS A 71 16.87 3.40 12.62
C LYS A 71 16.25 4.79 12.50
N ASN A 72 14.95 4.90 12.75
CA ASN A 72 14.17 6.13 12.62
C ASN A 72 13.61 6.54 13.99
N PRO A 73 13.15 7.78 14.15
CA PRO A 73 12.49 8.23 15.38
C PRO A 73 11.36 7.28 15.78
N PHE A 74 11.32 6.90 17.06
CA PHE A 74 10.24 6.05 17.57
C PHE A 74 8.86 6.72 17.43
N ASP A 75 8.82 8.06 17.34
CA ASP A 75 7.60 8.83 17.07
C ASP A 75 6.89 8.39 15.79
N TYR A 76 7.61 7.89 14.78
CA TYR A 76 7.00 7.38 13.54
C TYR A 76 6.19 6.09 13.76
N GLN A 77 6.31 5.48 14.93
CA GLN A 77 5.56 4.30 15.35
C GLN A 77 4.36 4.65 16.22
N LYS A 78 4.18 5.92 16.60
CA LYS A 78 3.11 6.36 17.51
C LYS A 78 1.74 6.27 16.85
N ALA A 79 0.72 6.00 17.66
CA ALA A 79 -0.65 5.76 17.19
C ALA A 79 -1.21 6.87 16.26
N ASP A 80 -0.89 8.12 16.56
CA ASP A 80 -1.26 9.33 15.80
C ASP A 80 -0.42 9.55 14.52
N HIS A 81 0.64 8.76 14.33
CA HIS A 81 1.46 8.66 13.12
C HIS A 81 1.06 7.46 12.24
N LEU A 82 -0.10 6.85 12.52
CA LEU A 82 -0.61 5.70 11.77
C LEU A 82 -2.01 5.98 11.23
N VAL A 83 -2.35 5.35 10.11
CA VAL A 83 -3.68 5.45 9.51
C VAL A 83 -4.16 4.10 8.98
N TYR A 84 -5.46 3.81 9.14
CA TYR A 84 -6.06 2.64 8.51
C TYR A 84 -6.42 2.93 7.06
N CYS A 85 -6.24 1.92 6.21
CA CYS A 85 -6.62 1.98 4.79
C CYS A 85 -6.91 0.57 4.26
N ASN A 86 -7.77 0.44 3.26
CA ASN A 86 -7.87 -0.78 2.46
C ASN A 86 -6.67 -0.87 1.49
N LEU A 87 -6.51 -2.02 0.81
CA LEU A 87 -5.33 -2.26 -0.04
C LEU A 87 -5.20 -1.27 -1.21
N LEU A 88 -6.32 -0.78 -1.77
CA LEU A 88 -6.28 0.15 -2.90
C LEU A 88 -6.03 1.59 -2.44
N GLU A 89 -6.58 1.99 -1.30
CA GLU A 89 -6.22 3.26 -0.65
C GLU A 89 -4.74 3.28 -0.24
N HIS A 90 -4.22 2.15 0.25
CA HIS A 90 -2.80 2.01 0.56
C HIS A 90 -1.95 2.24 -0.70
N LEU A 91 -2.36 1.71 -1.86
CA LEU A 91 -1.70 2.02 -3.14
C LEU A 91 -1.70 3.53 -3.42
N VAL A 92 -2.83 4.21 -3.21
CA VAL A 92 -2.92 5.66 -3.42
C VAL A 92 -1.96 6.42 -2.51
N LEU A 93 -1.86 6.06 -1.22
CA LEU A 93 -0.90 6.67 -0.31
C LEU A 93 0.53 6.56 -0.82
N HIS A 94 0.96 5.37 -1.27
CA HIS A 94 2.29 5.21 -1.86
C HIS A 94 2.46 5.95 -3.20
N ILE A 95 1.42 6.04 -4.04
CA ILE A 95 1.44 6.88 -5.26
C ILE A 95 1.67 8.34 -4.89
N LYS A 96 1.02 8.83 -3.84
CA LYS A 96 1.15 10.23 -3.40
C LYS A 96 2.51 10.56 -2.82
N ILE A 97 3.15 9.60 -2.15
CA ILE A 97 4.54 9.74 -1.71
C ILE A 97 5.49 9.87 -2.91
N VAL A 98 5.25 9.10 -3.99
CA VAL A 98 6.05 9.20 -5.22
C VAL A 98 5.78 10.50 -5.98
N GLU A 99 4.51 10.93 -6.05
CA GLU A 99 4.09 12.15 -6.73
C GLU A 99 4.61 13.41 -6.03
N TYR A 100 4.65 13.40 -4.69
CA TYR A 100 5.10 14.52 -3.87
C TYR A 100 6.10 14.05 -2.80
N PRO A 101 7.37 13.77 -3.17
CA PRO A 101 8.38 13.31 -2.23
C PRO A 101 8.58 14.31 -1.08
N ASN A 102 8.67 13.81 0.16
CA ASN A 102 8.86 14.67 1.32
C ASN A 102 10.29 15.27 1.31
N PRO A 103 10.47 16.59 1.45
CA PRO A 103 11.80 17.21 1.53
C PRO A 103 12.67 16.70 2.68
N ALA A 104 12.04 16.19 3.75
CA ALA A 104 12.70 15.62 4.92
C ALA A 104 12.95 14.10 4.79
N GLN A 105 12.76 13.52 3.60
CA GLN A 105 13.06 12.11 3.35
C GLN A 105 14.52 11.78 3.67
N ASN A 106 14.75 10.62 4.27
CA ASN A 106 16.08 10.07 4.52
C ASN A 106 16.92 10.04 3.24
N SER A 107 18.17 10.50 3.36
CA SER A 107 19.12 10.52 2.25
C SER A 107 19.38 9.12 1.71
N GLY A 108 19.26 8.95 0.39
CA GLY A 108 19.50 7.68 -0.30
C GLY A 108 18.33 6.69 -0.25
N GLU A 109 17.22 7.05 0.40
CA GLU A 109 15.98 6.26 0.33
C GLU A 109 15.12 6.72 -0.84
N THR A 110 14.16 5.90 -1.25
CA THR A 110 13.16 6.27 -2.27
C THR A 110 11.80 5.82 -1.76
N CYS A 111 11.12 6.72 -1.05
CA CYS A 111 9.87 6.42 -0.38
C CYS A 111 8.74 6.14 -1.37
N GLY A 112 7.73 5.38 -0.93
CA GLY A 112 6.60 4.98 -1.76
C GLY A 112 6.91 3.84 -2.75
N VAL A 113 8.00 3.95 -3.52
CA VAL A 113 8.34 3.07 -4.63
C VAL A 113 8.33 1.59 -4.22
N GLY A 114 9.07 1.24 -3.17
CA GLY A 114 9.20 -0.15 -2.70
C GLY A 114 7.85 -0.78 -2.32
N GLY A 115 6.95 -0.02 -1.69
CA GLY A 115 5.60 -0.45 -1.33
C GLY A 115 4.78 -0.84 -2.57
N ILE A 116 4.89 -0.05 -3.63
CA ILE A 116 4.15 -0.22 -4.89
C ILE A 116 4.59 -1.50 -5.61
N TYR A 117 5.87 -1.60 -6.02
CA TYR A 117 6.29 -2.65 -6.95
C TYR A 117 6.69 -3.97 -6.29
N ASN A 118 7.02 -3.99 -4.98
CA ASN A 118 7.35 -5.25 -4.29
C ASN A 118 6.15 -5.91 -3.60
N TYR A 119 5.12 -5.13 -3.25
CA TYR A 119 4.04 -5.61 -2.39
C TYR A 119 2.65 -5.36 -2.99
N ILE A 120 2.24 -4.09 -3.09
CA ILE A 120 0.82 -3.74 -3.29
C ILE A 120 0.34 -4.06 -4.72
N VAL A 121 1.01 -3.56 -5.76
CA VAL A 121 0.61 -3.83 -7.15
C VAL A 121 0.71 -5.32 -7.47
N PRO A 122 1.78 -6.05 -7.10
CA PRO A 122 1.83 -7.49 -7.34
C PRO A 122 0.71 -8.27 -6.65
N GLU A 123 0.28 -7.85 -5.46
CA GLU A 123 -0.84 -8.49 -4.76
C GLU A 123 -2.18 -8.16 -5.44
N LEU A 124 -2.40 -6.91 -5.84
CA LEU A 124 -3.59 -6.50 -6.59
C LEU A 124 -3.70 -7.24 -7.93
N ASN A 125 -2.57 -7.48 -8.60
CA ASN A 125 -2.54 -8.29 -9.82
C ASN A 125 -3.04 -9.71 -9.58
N ASP A 126 -2.58 -10.36 -8.52
CA ASP A 126 -3.02 -11.70 -8.15
C ASP A 126 -4.52 -11.71 -7.79
N ILE A 127 -4.98 -10.73 -6.99
CA ILE A 127 -6.39 -10.57 -6.58
C ILE A 127 -7.31 -10.39 -7.78
N TYR A 128 -7.04 -9.42 -8.65
CA TYR A 128 -7.87 -9.15 -9.80
C TYR A 128 -7.76 -10.20 -10.92
N SER A 129 -6.84 -11.16 -10.77
CA SER A 129 -6.71 -12.36 -11.60
C SER A 129 -7.33 -13.60 -10.95
N GLY A 130 -7.92 -13.47 -9.75
CA GLY A 130 -8.74 -14.50 -9.13
C GLY A 130 -8.02 -15.41 -8.13
N ILE A 131 -6.90 -14.98 -7.53
CA ILE A 131 -6.35 -15.72 -6.38
C ILE A 131 -7.39 -15.80 -5.25
N VAL A 132 -7.48 -16.96 -4.62
CA VAL A 132 -8.33 -17.19 -3.45
C VAL A 132 -7.44 -17.47 -2.25
N TYR A 133 -7.50 -16.59 -1.25
CA TYR A 133 -6.75 -16.74 -0.01
C TYR A 133 -7.47 -17.67 0.97
N LYS A 134 -6.70 -18.38 1.79
CA LYS A 134 -7.24 -19.23 2.88
C LYS A 134 -7.51 -18.43 4.16
N GLN A 135 -6.78 -17.33 4.38
CA GLN A 135 -6.88 -16.53 5.59
C GLN A 135 -8.13 -15.63 5.52
N ALA A 136 -9.00 -15.71 6.52
CA ALA A 136 -10.27 -14.96 6.56
C ALA A 136 -10.08 -13.44 6.39
N TRP A 137 -9.07 -12.87 7.04
CA TRP A 137 -8.78 -11.43 6.91
C TRP A 137 -8.36 -11.05 5.48
N LYS A 138 -7.61 -11.90 4.76
CA LYS A 138 -7.26 -11.67 3.35
C LYS A 138 -8.47 -11.83 2.43
N GLN A 139 -9.37 -12.78 2.73
CA GLN A 139 -10.64 -12.89 2.02
C GLN A 139 -11.45 -11.60 2.15
N LYS A 140 -11.48 -11.01 3.37
CA LYS A 140 -12.15 -9.72 3.59
C LYS A 140 -11.51 -8.57 2.83
N VAL A 141 -10.17 -8.51 2.78
CA VAL A 141 -9.45 -7.55 1.93
C VAL A 141 -9.93 -7.68 0.48
N THR A 142 -9.89 -8.91 -0.07
CA THR A 142 -10.32 -9.18 -1.45
C THR A 142 -11.77 -8.76 -1.69
N GLU A 143 -12.69 -9.10 -0.78
CA GLU A 143 -14.12 -8.72 -0.87
C GLU A 143 -14.30 -7.20 -1.05
N ILE A 144 -13.57 -6.40 -0.27
CA ILE A 144 -13.67 -4.94 -0.28
C ILE A 144 -13.13 -4.33 -1.57
N ILE A 145 -12.03 -4.86 -2.10
CA ILE A 145 -11.37 -4.25 -3.26
C ILE A 145 -11.83 -4.81 -4.61
N LEU A 146 -12.50 -5.97 -4.63
CA LEU A 146 -12.98 -6.60 -5.87
C LEU A 146 -13.86 -5.66 -6.72
N PRO A 147 -14.83 -4.91 -6.14
CA PRO A 147 -15.63 -3.94 -6.89
C PRO A 147 -14.82 -2.78 -7.47
N LEU A 148 -13.62 -2.51 -6.94
CA LEU A 148 -12.79 -1.35 -7.27
C LEU A 148 -11.80 -1.60 -8.42
N LYS A 149 -11.98 -2.65 -9.22
CA LYS A 149 -11.06 -3.03 -10.30
C LYS A 149 -10.81 -1.90 -11.32
N ASN A 150 -11.82 -1.10 -11.63
CA ASN A 150 -11.65 0.04 -12.52
C ASN A 150 -10.82 1.15 -11.89
N ASP A 151 -10.94 1.37 -10.58
CA ASP A 151 -10.14 2.33 -9.84
C ASP A 151 -8.68 1.91 -9.73
N TYR A 152 -8.42 0.61 -9.59
CA TYR A 152 -7.06 0.08 -9.73
C TYR A 152 -6.41 0.47 -11.05
N PHE A 153 -7.13 0.40 -12.18
CA PHE A 153 -6.57 0.85 -13.46
C PHE A 153 -6.32 2.36 -13.52
N LYS A 154 -7.06 3.18 -12.75
CA LYS A 154 -6.78 4.62 -12.61
C LYS A 154 -5.51 4.85 -11.81
N CYS A 155 -5.28 4.12 -10.72
CA CYS A 155 -4.02 4.13 -9.98
C CYS A 155 -2.83 3.77 -10.88
N ILE A 156 -2.97 2.72 -11.69
CA ILE A 156 -1.94 2.32 -12.65
C ILE A 156 -1.70 3.42 -13.70
N LYS A 157 -2.78 4.05 -14.21
CA LYS A 157 -2.62 5.14 -15.17
C LYS A 157 -1.90 6.33 -14.56
N GLN A 158 -2.16 6.65 -13.29
CA GLN A 158 -1.43 7.69 -12.56
C GLN A 158 0.07 7.35 -12.46
N LEU A 159 0.41 6.10 -12.10
CA LEU A 159 1.81 5.65 -12.09
C LEU A 159 2.50 5.81 -13.45
N VAL A 160 1.82 5.45 -14.55
CA VAL A 160 2.34 5.67 -15.90
C VAL A 160 2.56 7.16 -16.18
N ASN A 161 1.63 8.03 -15.78
CA ASN A 161 1.77 9.49 -15.97
C ASN A 161 2.94 10.07 -15.16
N LEU A 162 3.29 9.45 -14.03
CA LEU A 162 4.45 9.79 -13.21
C LEU A 162 5.77 9.19 -13.73
N ASN A 163 5.76 8.55 -14.91
CA ASN A 163 6.90 7.82 -15.46
C ASN A 163 7.46 6.76 -14.49
N PHE A 164 6.58 6.09 -13.73
CA PHE A 164 6.97 5.06 -12.78
C PHE A 164 7.51 3.82 -13.50
N ASP A 165 8.82 3.75 -13.65
CA ASP A 165 9.52 2.71 -14.39
C ASP A 165 10.03 1.59 -13.47
N TYR A 166 9.12 0.87 -12.81
CA TYR A 166 9.45 -0.34 -12.04
C TYR A 166 8.59 -1.52 -12.50
N ALA A 167 9.00 -2.74 -12.15
CA ALA A 167 8.33 -3.96 -12.59
C ALA A 167 6.94 -4.14 -11.94
N LEU A 168 5.91 -3.62 -12.60
CA LEU A 168 4.51 -3.73 -12.20
C LEU A 168 3.84 -4.98 -12.77
N LEU A 169 4.41 -5.62 -13.79
CA LEU A 169 3.90 -6.88 -14.37
C LEU A 169 4.39 -8.10 -13.58
N LYS A 170 4.11 -8.09 -12.29
CA LYS A 170 4.63 -9.05 -11.31
C LYS A 170 3.51 -9.60 -10.44
N SER A 171 3.67 -10.85 -10.04
CA SER A 171 2.82 -11.55 -9.06
C SER A 171 3.49 -11.52 -7.69
N PHE A 172 2.73 -11.26 -6.64
CA PHE A 172 3.24 -11.29 -5.26
C PHE A 172 3.52 -12.71 -4.81
N ASN A 173 2.62 -13.63 -5.14
CA ASN A 173 2.55 -14.98 -4.59
C ASN A 173 3.40 -16.01 -5.35
N THR A 174 4.08 -15.62 -6.43
CA THR A 174 4.98 -16.53 -7.17
C THR A 174 6.14 -17.02 -6.29
N LYS A 175 6.69 -16.17 -5.42
CA LYS A 175 7.80 -16.55 -4.51
C LYS A 175 7.41 -17.52 -3.39
N TYR A 176 6.12 -17.81 -3.24
CA TYR A 176 5.58 -18.73 -2.24
C TYR A 176 4.97 -19.99 -2.88
N ASP A 177 5.10 -20.15 -4.21
CA ASP A 177 4.45 -21.22 -4.99
C ASP A 177 2.92 -21.30 -4.81
N LEU A 178 2.29 -20.18 -4.44
CA LEU A 178 0.83 -20.08 -4.24
C LEU A 178 0.10 -19.55 -5.49
N TRP A 179 0.83 -18.88 -6.38
CA TRP A 179 0.30 -18.30 -7.63
C TRP A 179 1.39 -18.22 -8.69
N SER A 180 1.07 -17.70 -9.87
CA SER A 180 2.08 -17.51 -10.93
C SER A 180 1.78 -16.32 -11.83
N ASN A 181 2.83 -15.77 -12.44
CA ASN A 181 2.71 -14.72 -13.47
C ASN A 181 1.84 -15.14 -14.66
N ASP A 182 1.78 -16.44 -14.98
CA ASP A 182 0.94 -16.96 -16.05
C ASP A 182 -0.54 -16.73 -15.80
N LYS A 183 -0.99 -16.85 -14.56
CA LYS A 183 -2.39 -16.60 -14.18
C LYS A 183 -2.75 -15.11 -14.28
N ASN A 184 -1.76 -14.22 -14.23
CA ASN A 184 -1.94 -12.77 -14.36
C ASN A 184 -1.84 -12.26 -15.81
N LYS A 185 -1.68 -13.14 -16.81
CA LYS A 185 -1.50 -12.74 -18.23
C LYS A 185 -2.55 -11.74 -18.73
N GLN A 186 -3.82 -11.91 -18.35
CA GLN A 186 -4.89 -11.03 -18.82
C GLN A 186 -4.82 -9.64 -18.19
N ILE A 187 -4.52 -9.55 -16.88
CA ILE A 187 -4.35 -8.24 -16.25
C ILE A 187 -3.10 -7.55 -16.80
N TYR A 188 -1.99 -8.27 -16.99
CA TYR A 188 -0.78 -7.70 -17.58
C TYR A 188 -1.02 -7.13 -18.99
N LYS A 189 -1.79 -7.82 -19.84
CA LYS A 189 -2.20 -7.26 -21.14
C LYS A 189 -2.96 -5.95 -20.98
N ARG A 190 -3.83 -5.83 -19.97
CA ARG A 190 -4.55 -4.59 -19.67
C ARG A 190 -3.61 -3.49 -19.17
N LEU A 191 -2.67 -3.81 -18.27
CA LEU A 191 -1.69 -2.85 -17.76
C LEU A 191 -0.77 -2.33 -18.88
N LYS A 192 -0.31 -3.21 -19.78
CA LYS A 192 0.47 -2.81 -20.97
C LYS A 192 -0.29 -1.82 -21.85
N LYS A 193 -1.60 -2.02 -22.06
CA LYS A 193 -2.45 -1.06 -22.80
C LYS A 193 -2.57 0.31 -22.11
N LEU A 194 -2.29 0.41 -20.81
CA LEU A 194 -2.27 1.68 -20.08
C LEU A 194 -0.91 2.40 -20.16
N GLY A 195 0.14 1.71 -20.61
CA GLY A 195 1.50 2.22 -20.76
C GLY A 195 2.55 1.57 -19.86
N VAL A 196 2.20 0.52 -19.11
CA VAL A 196 3.16 -0.23 -18.29
C VAL A 196 4.11 -1.04 -19.18
N THR A 197 5.41 -0.86 -18.98
CA THR A 197 6.46 -1.47 -19.82
C THR A 197 7.04 -2.75 -19.22
N ARG A 198 7.13 -2.86 -17.89
CA ARG A 198 7.72 -3.98 -17.16
C ARG A 198 7.00 -4.30 -15.86
#